data_AF-A0A950AJF8-F1
#
_entry.id   AF-A0A950AJF8-F1
#
_cell.length_a   1.000
_cell.length_b   1.000
_cell.length_c   1.000
_cell.angle_alpha   90.00
_cell.angle_beta   90.00
_cell.angle_gamma   90.00
#
_symmetry.space_group_name_H-M   'P 1'
#
loop_
_entity.id
_entity.type
_entity.pdbx_description
1 polymer ?
#
loop_
_entity_poly.entity_id
_entity_poly.type
_entity_poly.pdbx_seq_one_letter_code
_entity_poly.pdbx_strand_id
1 'polypeptide(L)' 'HVLLTLKASISLAKAVHSWKSYSAHQIVPKLGRPEPLWMREYFDHIVRRPQQLEHFQKYIRDNPSKARLRSNEYSYRTFH' A
#
# COMPACT_ATOMS: atom_id res chain seq x y z
N HIS A 1 0.65 -3.19 -1.74
CA HIS A 1 0.40 -3.73 -0.39
C HIS A 1 1.36 -3.08 0.60
N VAL A 2 0.92 -2.78 1.82
CA VAL A 2 1.73 -2.14 2.86
C VAL A 2 1.42 -2.76 4.21
N LEU A 3 2.44 -2.90 5.05
CA LEU A 3 2.33 -3.31 6.45
C LEU A 3 2.95 -2.19 7.28
N LEU A 4 2.20 -1.66 8.24
CA LEU A 4 2.62 -0.48 8.98
C LEU A 4 2.06 -0.46 10.40
N THR A 5 2.70 0.34 11.24
CA THR A 5 2.19 0.71 12.56
C THR A 5 1.90 2.20 12.55
N LEU A 6 0.68 2.59 12.90
CA LEU A 6 0.29 3.99 13.03
C LEU A 6 0.52 4.49 14.45
N LYS A 7 0.85 5.77 14.58
CA LYS A 7 0.77 6.46 15.88
C LYS A 7 -0.69 6.48 16.34
N ALA A 8 -0.92 6.37 17.64
CA ALA A 8 -2.28 6.31 18.21
C ALA A 8 -3.19 7.50 17.83
N SER A 9 -2.62 8.66 17.54
CA SER A 9 -3.35 9.87 17.12
C SER A 9 -3.76 9.89 15.64
N ILE A 10 -3.36 8.91 14.84
CA ILE A 10 -3.64 8.86 13.40
C ILE A 10 -4.51 7.65 13.09
N SER A 11 -5.72 7.91 12.58
CA SER A 11 -6.58 6.84 12.08
C SER A 11 -6.09 6.31 10.74
N LEU A 12 -6.36 5.02 10.46
CA LEU A 12 -6.05 4.40 9.19
C LEU A 12 -6.71 5.13 8.01
N ALA A 13 -7.98 5.50 8.16
CA ALA A 13 -8.73 6.24 7.14
C ALA A 13 -8.05 7.57 6.78
N LYS A 14 -7.57 8.33 7.78
CA LYS A 14 -6.86 9.60 7.56
C LYS A 14 -5.53 9.38 6.83
N ALA A 15 -4.76 8.37 7.22
CA ALA A 15 -3.50 8.03 6.57
C ALA A 15 -3.71 7.64 5.09
N VAL A 16 -4.64 6.70 4.83
CA VAL A 16 -4.92 6.23 3.46
C VAL A 16 -5.49 7.34 2.59
N HIS A 17 -6.38 8.18 3.13
CA HIS A 17 -6.91 9.34 2.40
C HIS A 17 -5.78 10.30 2.00
N SER A 18 -4.88 10.63 2.93
CA SER A 18 -3.74 11.50 2.66
C SER A 18 -2.83 10.93 1.57
N TRP A 19 -2.49 9.64 1.62
CA TRP A 19 -1.67 8.99 0.58
C TRP A 19 -2.34 9.00 -0.79
N LYS A 20 -3.63 8.62 -0.87
CA LYS A 20 -4.39 8.59 -2.12
C LYS A 20 -4.48 9.99 -2.73
N SER A 21 -4.83 11.00 -1.93
CA SER A 21 -4.93 12.38 -2.39
C SER A 21 -3.58 12.92 -2.86
N TYR A 22 -2.55 12.84 -2.02
CA TYR A 22 -1.23 13.37 -2.36
C TYR A 22 -0.68 12.70 -3.63
N SER A 23 -0.69 11.36 -3.70
CA SER A 23 -0.15 10.65 -4.85
C SER A 23 -0.97 10.87 -6.13
N ALA A 24 -2.30 10.96 -6.05
CA ALA A 24 -3.13 11.29 -7.21
C ALA A 24 -2.74 12.63 -7.82
N HIS A 25 -2.65 13.70 -7.01
CA HIS A 25 -2.24 15.02 -7.47
C HIS A 25 -0.83 15.04 -8.09
N GLN A 26 0.06 14.16 -7.64
CA GLN A 26 1.42 14.06 -8.19
C GLN A 26 1.52 13.22 -9.46
N ILE A 27 0.64 12.21 -9.63
CA ILE A 27 0.71 11.23 -10.72
C ILE A 27 -0.18 11.62 -11.90
N VAL A 28 -1.41 12.09 -11.64
CA VAL A 28 -2.40 12.45 -12.67
C VAL A 28 -1.82 13.38 -13.75
N PRO A 29 -1.15 14.50 -13.40
CA PRO A 29 -0.57 15.38 -14.41
C PRO A 29 0.50 14.71 -15.28
N LYS A 30 1.25 13.75 -14.73
CA LYS A 30 2.32 13.03 -15.44
C LYS A 30 1.77 11.97 -16.39
N LEU A 31 0.58 11.44 -16.11
CA LEU A 31 -0.09 10.44 -16.95
C LEU A 31 -1.07 11.05 -17.95
N GLY A 32 -1.41 12.35 -17.82
CA GLY A 32 -2.43 12.99 -18.64
C GLY A 32 -3.82 12.34 -18.49
N ARG A 33 -4.11 11.72 -17.34
CA ARG A 33 -5.37 11.00 -17.10
C ARG A 33 -6.32 11.80 -16.20
N PRO A 34 -7.64 11.76 -16.43
CA PRO A 34 -8.59 12.37 -15.51
C PRO A 34 -8.66 11.62 -14.17
N GLU A 35 -9.02 12.34 -13.10
CA GLU A 35 -9.34 11.74 -11.81
C GLU A 35 -10.62 10.87 -11.87
N PRO A 36 -10.78 9.87 -10.97
CA PRO A 36 -9.84 9.49 -9.90
C PRO A 36 -8.80 8.44 -10.32
N LEU A 37 -7.57 8.59 -9.82
CA LEU A 37 -6.49 7.62 -10.04
C LEU A 37 -6.66 6.32 -9.22
N TRP A 38 -7.19 6.46 -7.99
CA TRP A 38 -7.30 5.36 -7.03
C TRP A 38 -8.74 4.90 -6.84
N MET A 39 -8.93 3.62 -6.55
CA MET A 39 -10.23 3.10 -6.10
C MET A 39 -10.69 3.82 -4.83
N ARG A 40 -12.00 4.04 -4.68
CA ARG A 40 -12.59 4.74 -3.53
C ARG A 40 -12.27 4.03 -2.20
N GLU A 41 -12.58 2.75 -2.13
CA GLU A 41 -12.38 1.94 -0.93
C GLU A 41 -10.94 1.39 -0.85
N TYR A 42 -10.57 0.90 0.33
CA TYR A 42 -9.33 0.18 0.56
C TYR A 42 -9.64 -1.06 1.39
N PHE A 43 -8.80 -2.09 1.24
CA PHE A 43 -8.86 -3.28 2.08
C PHE A 43 -7.85 -3.13 3.22
N ASP A 44 -8.27 -3.47 4.44
CA ASP A 44 -7.40 -3.50 5.61
C ASP A 44 -7.61 -4.75 6.47
N HIS A 45 -6.57 -5.10 7.23
CA HIS A 45 -6.58 -6.21 8.18
C HIS A 45 -5.68 -5.87 9.36
N ILE A 46 -6.21 -6.00 10.59
CA ILE A 46 -5.46 -5.73 11.81
C ILE A 46 -4.56 -6.91 12.22
N VAL A 47 -3.28 -6.64 12.44
CA VAL A 47 -2.31 -7.63 12.94
C VAL A 47 -2.37 -7.67 14.45
N ARG A 48 -2.73 -8.82 15.03
CA ARG A 48 -2.89 -8.99 16.48
C ARG A 48 -1.90 -9.97 17.11
N ARG A 49 -1.18 -10.75 16.29
CA ARG A 49 -0.24 -11.78 16.77
C ARG A 49 0.99 -11.87 15.86
N PRO A 50 2.15 -12.33 16.39
CA PRO A 50 3.39 -12.47 15.62
C PRO A 50 3.24 -13.32 14.35
N GLN A 51 2.48 -14.42 14.41
CA GLN A 51 2.28 -15.31 13.26
C GLN A 51 1.55 -14.60 12.10
N GLN A 52 0.63 -13.67 12.40
CA GLN A 52 -0.02 -12.87 11.37
C GLN A 52 0.97 -11.88 10.74
N LEU A 53 1.87 -11.31 11.54
CA LEU A 53 2.90 -10.39 11.05
C LEU A 53 3.80 -11.10 10.02
N GLU A 54 4.32 -12.27 10.37
CA GLU A 54 5.14 -13.11 9.50
C GLU A 54 4.40 -13.49 8.22
N HIS A 55 3.13 -13.90 8.36
CA HIS A 55 2.27 -14.24 7.23
C HIS A 55 2.14 -13.06 6.25
N PHE A 56 1.83 -11.85 6.75
CA PHE A 56 1.68 -10.67 5.89
C PHE A 56 3.00 -10.21 5.28
N GLN A 57 4.11 -10.28 6.02
CA GLN A 57 5.43 -9.98 5.46
C GLN A 57 5.76 -10.91 4.29
N LYS A 58 5.50 -12.21 4.44
CA LYS A 58 5.66 -13.20 3.36
C LYS A 58 4.70 -12.94 2.21
N TYR A 59 3.42 -12.71 2.49
CA TYR A 59 2.42 -12.40 1.47
C TYR A 59 2.84 -11.21 0.60
N ILE A 60 3.27 -10.10 1.22
CA ILE A 60 3.69 -8.89 0.49
C ILE A 60 4.92 -9.16 -0.36
N ARG A 61 5.90 -9.91 0.18
CA ARG A 61 7.13 -10.28 -0.54
C ARG A 61 6.84 -11.17 -1.76
N ASP A 62 5.93 -12.13 -1.61
CA ASP A 62 5.61 -13.11 -2.66
C ASP A 62 4.62 -12.55 -3.70
N ASN A 63 3.90 -11.47 -3.38
CA ASN A 63 2.84 -10.93 -4.23
C ASN A 63 3.28 -10.62 -5.67
N PRO A 64 4.43 -9.97 -5.93
CA PRO A 64 4.87 -9.72 -7.31
C PRO A 64 5.06 -11.00 -8.12
N SER A 65 5.64 -12.05 -7.52
CA SER A 65 5.82 -13.35 -8.18
C SER A 65 4.47 -14.02 -8.46
N LYS A 66 3.54 -14.02 -7.50
CA LYS A 66 2.17 -14.54 -7.68
C LYS A 66 1.39 -13.78 -8.76
N ALA A 67 1.63 -12.48 -8.89
CA ALA A 67 1.07 -11.62 -9.92
C ALA A 67 1.81 -11.71 -11.27
N ARG A 68 2.87 -12.54 -11.38
CA ARG A 68 3.72 -12.71 -12.56
C ARG A 68 4.39 -11.42 -13.06
N LEU A 69 4.72 -10.52 -12.13
CA LEU A 69 5.43 -9.27 -12.43
C LEU A 69 6.93 -9.50 -12.60
N ARG A 70 7.53 -8.77 -13.54
CA ARG A 70 8.99 -8.71 -13.76
C ARG A 70 9.64 -7.78 -12.74
N SER A 71 10.95 -7.92 -12.54
CA SER A 71 11.70 -7.14 -11.55
C SER A 71 11.64 -5.62 -11.73
N ASN A 72 11.38 -5.14 -12.95
CA ASN A 72 11.24 -3.72 -13.28
C ASN A 72 9.79 -3.20 -13.18
N GLU A 73 8.82 -4.06 -12.84
CA GLU A 73 7.39 -3.70 -12.74
C GLU A 73 6.93 -3.48 -11.28
N TYR A 74 7.80 -3.73 -10.30
CA TYR A 74 7.49 -3.51 -8.89
C TYR A 74 8.68 -2.97 -8.11
N SER A 75 8.39 -2.45 -6.92
CA SER A 75 9.40 -2.16 -5.92
C SER A 75 9.04 -2.85 -4.61
N TYR A 76 10.03 -3.44 -3.95
CA TYR A 76 9.90 -4.01 -2.62
C TYR A 76 10.91 -3.32 -1.70
N ARG A 77 10.43 -2.72 -0.62
CA ARG A 77 11.26 -1.99 0.35
C ARG A 77 10.87 -2.41 1.75
N THR A 78 11.88 -2.63 2.58
CA THR A 78 11.75 -2.87 4.02
C THR A 78 12.59 -1.82 4.74
N PHE A 79 12.08 -1.30 5.83
CA PHE A 79 12.81 -0.38 6.70
C PHE A 79 13.06 -1.12 8.01
N HIS A 80 14.33 -1.16 8.44
CA HIS A 80 14.77 -1.73 9.70
C HIS A 80 14.81 -0.66 10.78
#